data_AF-A0A1G7BIQ5-F1
#
_entry.id   AF-A0A1G7BIQ5-F1
#
_cell.length_a   1.000
_cell.length_b   1.000
_cell.length_c   1.000
_cell.angle_alpha   90.00
_cell.angle_beta   90.00
_cell.angle_gamma   90.00
#
_symmetry.space_group_name_H-M   'P 1'
#
loop_
_entity.id
_entity.type
_entity.pdbx_description
1 polymer ?
#
loop_
_entity_poly.entity_id
_entity_poly.type
_entity_poly.pdbx_seq_one_letter_code
_entity_poly.pdbx_strand_id
1 'polypeptide(L)'
;MFCPEAVPSGPPPRGFILSAAGARRAKSIAHRGRFRFTGAMRSVENKRAVAAGTAVVLVGLHLSIIMGIYFLPTAGPRDLLGTRWFWDFSLYLQAFCICLMFPFHTERIGALEGWRKGRAAWRFLAALVGVSAPIFVIMTAAFNDWLTVPPPREAMILFGNTLFIVWVAIDYALPLFLRWLAGDRAPTANRYSRTAEILILSPLIVLVAVMAGNLMLGGELYLVVWPFLLYLHRGVSYFLVAFKPRPQAPTVQPEKA
;
A
#
# COMPACT_ATOMS: atom_id res chain seq x y z
N MET A 1 -41.25 -11.75 -39.83
CA MET A 1 -40.69 -12.44 -41.01
C MET A 1 -39.42 -13.13 -40.54
N PHE A 2 -39.32 -14.44 -40.80
CA PHE A 2 -38.32 -15.43 -40.34
C PHE A 2 -38.52 -16.07 -38.96
N CYS A 3 -39.37 -17.11 -38.94
CA CYS A 3 -39.00 -18.43 -38.38
C CYS A 3 -38.03 -19.10 -39.36
N PRO A 4 -37.04 -19.89 -38.89
CA PRO A 4 -37.19 -21.36 -38.75
C PRO A 4 -36.38 -21.87 -37.51
N GLU A 5 -36.33 -23.12 -37.05
CA GLU A 5 -36.76 -24.45 -37.48
C GLU A 5 -36.72 -25.35 -36.22
N ALA A 6 -37.57 -26.37 -36.16
CA ALA A 6 -37.63 -27.33 -35.07
C ALA A 6 -36.41 -28.29 -35.11
N VAL A 7 -35.79 -28.50 -33.95
CA VAL A 7 -34.73 -29.52 -33.77
C VAL A 7 -35.39 -30.86 -33.39
N PRO A 8 -35.09 -31.97 -34.09
CA PRO A 8 -35.67 -33.27 -33.79
C PRO A 8 -35.06 -33.89 -32.52
N SER A 9 -35.93 -34.42 -31.66
CA SER A 9 -35.62 -35.24 -30.49
C SER A 9 -35.18 -36.64 -30.90
N GLY A 10 -33.87 -36.84 -31.07
CA GLY A 10 -33.26 -38.17 -31.14
C GLY A 10 -32.89 -38.70 -29.74
N PRO A 11 -32.96 -40.02 -29.48
CA PRO A 11 -32.45 -40.60 -28.24
C PRO A 11 -30.91 -40.47 -28.20
N PRO A 12 -30.30 -40.33 -27.00
CA PRO A 12 -28.87 -40.16 -26.87
C PRO A 12 -28.11 -41.42 -27.34
N PRO A 13 -26.95 -41.27 -28.01
CA PRO A 13 -26.12 -42.40 -28.37
C PRO A 13 -25.60 -43.11 -27.12
N ARG A 14 -25.87 -44.41 -27.05
CA ARG A 14 -25.28 -45.32 -26.07
C ARG A 14 -23.78 -45.49 -26.34
N GLY A 15 -22.98 -45.36 -25.28
CA GLY A 15 -21.71 -46.06 -25.17
C GLY A 15 -20.45 -45.29 -25.59
N PHE A 16 -19.98 -44.40 -24.72
CA PHE A 16 -18.54 -44.24 -24.52
C PHE A 16 -18.21 -44.68 -23.10
N ILE A 17 -17.70 -45.90 -22.97
CA ILE A 17 -17.04 -46.36 -21.74
C ILE A 17 -15.78 -45.51 -21.61
N LEU A 18 -15.87 -44.43 -20.84
CA LEU A 18 -14.71 -43.71 -20.32
C LEU A 18 -13.96 -44.71 -19.43
N SER A 19 -12.91 -45.31 -19.99
CA SER A 19 -11.87 -46.01 -19.24
C SER A 19 -11.51 -45.19 -18.01
N ALA A 20 -11.58 -45.80 -16.82
CA ALA A 20 -11.24 -45.17 -15.55
C ALA A 20 -9.80 -44.60 -15.50
N ALA A 21 -8.95 -44.95 -16.48
CA ALA A 21 -7.63 -44.35 -16.69
C ALA A 21 -7.71 -42.90 -17.21
N GLY A 22 -8.69 -42.58 -18.07
CA GLY A 22 -8.89 -41.22 -18.62
C GLY A 22 -9.36 -40.22 -17.55
N ALA A 23 -10.25 -40.63 -16.66
CA ALA A 23 -10.73 -39.79 -15.55
C ALA A 23 -9.63 -39.48 -14.52
N ARG A 24 -8.71 -40.44 -14.26
CA ARG A 24 -7.53 -40.21 -13.41
C ARG A 24 -6.50 -39.28 -14.06
N ARG A 25 -6.28 -39.39 -15.38
CA ARG A 25 -5.39 -38.49 -16.15
C ARG A 25 -5.95 -37.07 -16.21
N ALA A 26 -7.27 -36.91 -16.42
CA ALA A 26 -7.94 -35.60 -16.42
C ALA A 26 -7.92 -34.93 -15.03
N LYS A 27 -8.13 -35.68 -13.94
CA LYS A 27 -7.97 -35.17 -12.56
C LYS A 27 -6.52 -34.76 -12.27
N SER A 28 -5.53 -35.54 -12.72
CA SER A 28 -4.10 -35.24 -12.55
C SER A 28 -3.68 -33.97 -13.32
N ILE A 29 -4.17 -33.80 -14.56
CA ILE A 29 -3.92 -32.59 -15.37
C ILE A 29 -4.66 -31.38 -14.79
N ALA A 30 -5.90 -31.52 -14.33
CA ALA A 30 -6.65 -30.45 -13.68
C ALA A 30 -6.01 -30.01 -12.35
N HIS A 31 -5.45 -30.95 -11.57
CA HIS A 31 -4.68 -30.61 -10.37
C HIS A 31 -3.39 -29.88 -10.73
N ARG A 32 -2.61 -30.35 -11.71
CA ARG A 32 -1.39 -29.66 -12.17
C ARG A 32 -1.68 -28.25 -12.73
N GLY A 33 -2.79 -28.09 -13.44
CA GLY A 33 -3.27 -26.80 -13.95
C GLY A 33 -3.63 -25.82 -12.82
N ARG A 34 -4.37 -26.27 -11.80
CA ARG A 34 -4.70 -25.46 -10.61
C ARG A 34 -3.47 -25.01 -9.84
N PHE A 35 -2.46 -25.86 -9.68
CA PHE A 35 -1.24 -25.50 -8.95
C PHE A 35 -0.37 -24.49 -9.72
N ARG A 36 -0.30 -24.56 -11.05
CA ARG A 36 0.40 -23.54 -11.86
C ARG A 36 -0.32 -22.19 -11.85
N PHE A 37 -1.65 -22.19 -11.96
CA PHE A 37 -2.44 -20.96 -12.02
C PHE A 37 -2.45 -20.19 -10.68
N THR A 38 -2.53 -20.92 -9.56
CA THR A 38 -2.43 -20.34 -8.21
C THR A 38 -1.03 -19.81 -7.90
N GLY A 39 0.03 -20.48 -8.39
CA GLY A 39 1.40 -19.99 -8.28
C GLY A 39 1.64 -18.68 -9.05
N ALA A 40 1.15 -18.59 -10.28
CA ALA A 40 1.26 -17.39 -11.12
C ALA A 40 0.52 -16.19 -10.51
N MET A 41 -0.74 -16.35 -10.10
CA MET A 41 -1.51 -15.27 -9.47
C MET A 41 -0.84 -14.72 -8.20
N ARG A 42 -0.29 -15.58 -7.34
CA ARG A 42 0.39 -15.14 -6.11
C ARG A 42 1.72 -14.43 -6.39
N SER A 43 2.43 -14.81 -7.45
CA SER A 43 3.65 -14.10 -7.88
C SER A 43 3.36 -12.67 -8.35
N VAL A 44 2.20 -12.45 -8.97
CA VAL A 44 1.76 -11.13 -9.42
C VAL A 44 1.34 -10.28 -8.22
N GLU A 45 0.61 -10.87 -7.25
CA GLU A 45 0.25 -10.22 -5.99
C GLU A 45 1.49 -9.75 -5.21
N ASN A 46 2.53 -10.59 -5.10
CA ASN A 46 3.78 -10.22 -4.45
C ASN A 46 4.50 -9.06 -5.15
N LYS A 47 4.59 -9.09 -6.49
CA LYS A 47 5.19 -7.99 -7.27
C LYS A 47 4.42 -6.67 -7.09
N ARG A 48 3.09 -6.73 -7.05
CA ARG A 48 2.22 -5.57 -6.82
C ARG A 48 2.36 -5.03 -5.41
N ALA A 49 2.49 -5.90 -4.41
CA ALA A 49 2.75 -5.48 -3.03
C ALA A 49 4.10 -4.78 -2.91
N VAL A 50 5.16 -5.30 -3.53
CA VAL A 50 6.47 -4.62 -3.58
C VAL A 50 6.34 -3.26 -4.27
N ALA A 51 5.70 -3.19 -5.44
CA ALA A 51 5.50 -1.94 -6.16
C ALA A 51 4.76 -0.89 -5.33
N ALA A 52 3.68 -1.28 -4.65
CA ALA A 52 2.92 -0.41 -3.76
C ALA A 52 3.77 0.06 -2.56
N GLY A 53 4.55 -0.84 -1.96
CA GLY A 53 5.48 -0.49 -0.87
C GLY A 53 6.54 0.52 -1.32
N THR A 54 7.16 0.30 -2.48
CA THR A 54 8.13 1.22 -3.08
C THR A 54 7.53 2.59 -3.35
N ALA A 55 6.33 2.64 -3.92
CA ALA A 55 5.63 3.90 -4.18
C ALA A 55 5.43 4.72 -2.90
N VAL A 56 4.99 4.09 -1.80
CA VAL A 56 4.83 4.76 -0.51
C VAL A 56 6.17 5.30 -0.01
N VAL A 57 7.24 4.51 -0.06
CA VAL A 57 8.58 4.96 0.39
C VAL A 57 9.09 6.14 -0.46
N LEU A 58 8.88 6.11 -1.78
CA LEU A 58 9.26 7.21 -2.68
C LEU A 58 8.52 8.51 -2.35
N VAL A 59 7.23 8.44 -2.04
CA VAL A 59 6.46 9.62 -1.61
C VAL A 59 7.01 10.18 -0.31
N GLY A 60 7.28 9.33 0.69
CA GLY A 60 7.86 9.77 1.96
C GLY A 60 9.23 10.42 1.80
N LEU A 61 10.07 9.86 0.92
CA LEU A 61 11.37 10.41 0.58
C LEU A 61 11.23 11.78 -0.11
N HIS A 62 10.36 11.88 -1.11
CA HIS A 62 10.10 13.13 -1.82
C HIS A 62 9.58 14.23 -0.89
N LEU A 63 8.64 13.90 -0.01
CA LEU A 63 8.12 14.82 1.01
C LEU A 63 9.22 15.26 1.98
N SER A 64 10.12 14.36 2.36
CA SER A 64 11.26 14.69 3.24
C SER A 64 12.27 15.60 2.54
N ILE A 65 12.47 15.45 1.23
CA ILE A 65 13.30 16.37 0.43
C ILE A 65 12.68 17.77 0.43
N ILE A 66 11.37 17.87 0.19
CA ILE A 66 10.65 19.16 0.24
C ILE A 66 10.80 19.81 1.61
N MET A 67 10.55 19.07 2.69
CA MET A 67 10.73 19.58 4.06
C MET A 67 12.19 19.96 4.33
N GLY A 68 13.15 19.17 3.84
CA GLY A 68 14.57 19.45 3.94
C GLY A 68 14.95 20.80 3.34
N ILE A 69 14.40 21.16 2.16
CA ILE A 69 14.67 22.45 1.53
C ILE A 69 14.19 23.63 2.39
N TYR A 70 13.10 23.46 3.15
CA TYR A 70 12.59 24.48 4.07
C TYR A 70 13.37 24.57 5.38
N PHE A 71 13.69 23.43 6.00
CA PHE A 71 14.21 23.39 7.38
C PHE A 71 15.73 23.20 7.50
N LEU A 72 16.41 22.76 6.43
CA LEU A 72 17.86 22.57 6.44
C LEU A 72 18.52 23.62 5.54
N PRO A 73 19.24 24.61 6.12
CA PRO A 73 19.90 25.65 5.33
C PRO A 73 20.98 25.12 4.38
N THR A 74 21.43 23.87 4.57
CA THR A 74 22.44 23.20 3.74
C THR A 74 21.85 22.23 2.70
N ALA A 75 20.54 22.02 2.66
CA ALA A 75 19.92 20.96 1.84
C ALA A 75 19.71 21.31 0.36
N GLY A 76 19.88 22.57 -0.04
CA GLY A 76 19.85 22.97 -1.45
C GLY A 76 19.39 24.41 -1.69
N PRO A 77 19.41 24.87 -2.95
CA PRO A 77 18.88 26.18 -3.32
C PRO A 77 17.37 26.20 -3.06
N ARG A 78 16.90 27.14 -2.24
CA ARG A 78 15.48 27.31 -1.88
C ARG A 78 14.59 27.50 -3.11
N ASP A 79 15.16 28.10 -4.14
CA ASP A 79 14.50 28.37 -5.42
C ASP A 79 14.14 27.09 -6.18
N LEU A 80 14.72 25.92 -5.82
CA LEU A 80 14.45 24.65 -6.48
C LEU A 80 12.96 24.32 -6.50
N LEU A 81 12.25 24.57 -5.40
CA LEU A 81 10.80 24.31 -5.28
C LEU A 81 9.95 25.19 -6.22
N GLY A 82 10.45 26.39 -6.56
CA GLY A 82 9.81 27.30 -7.51
C GLY A 82 10.09 26.94 -8.98
N THR A 83 11.04 26.05 -9.26
CA THR A 83 11.38 25.70 -10.65
C THR A 83 10.30 24.84 -11.30
N ARG A 84 10.01 25.12 -12.57
CA ARG A 84 9.11 24.29 -13.40
C ARG A 84 9.51 22.82 -13.37
N TRP A 85 10.81 22.53 -13.46
CA TRP A 85 11.32 21.16 -13.45
C TRP A 85 10.94 20.40 -12.17
N PHE A 86 11.03 21.05 -11.00
CA PHE A 86 10.66 20.42 -9.74
C PHE A 86 9.16 20.13 -9.66
N TRP A 87 8.32 21.00 -10.21
CA TRP A 87 6.88 20.77 -10.32
C TRP A 87 6.56 19.60 -11.25
N ASP A 88 7.16 19.58 -12.45
CA ASP A 88 6.95 18.50 -13.42
C ASP A 88 7.38 17.15 -12.83
N PHE A 89 8.57 17.08 -12.22
CA PHE A 89 9.03 15.91 -11.48
C PHE A 89 8.06 15.53 -10.36
N SER A 90 7.62 16.52 -9.57
CA SER A 90 6.66 16.33 -8.49
C SER A 90 5.27 15.97 -8.98
N LEU A 91 4.87 16.13 -10.23
CA LEU A 91 3.58 15.64 -10.71
C LEU A 91 3.73 14.22 -11.28
N TYR A 92 4.77 14.00 -12.08
CA TYR A 92 5.05 12.70 -12.67
C TYR A 92 5.35 11.63 -11.62
N LEU A 93 6.11 11.96 -10.58
CA LEU A 93 6.44 11.00 -9.52
C LEU A 93 5.18 10.52 -8.78
N GLN A 94 4.20 11.39 -8.51
CA GLN A 94 2.98 10.98 -7.80
C GLN A 94 2.05 10.21 -8.72
N ALA A 95 1.90 10.63 -9.98
CA ALA A 95 1.15 9.88 -10.97
C ALA A 95 1.73 8.46 -11.11
N PHE A 96 3.06 8.34 -11.17
CA PHE A 96 3.75 7.06 -11.17
C PHE A 96 3.47 6.24 -9.90
N CYS A 97 3.57 6.86 -8.71
CA CYS A 97 3.27 6.19 -7.44
C CYS A 97 1.81 5.71 -7.34
N ILE A 98 0.85 6.50 -7.82
CA ILE A 98 -0.57 6.10 -7.92
C ILE A 98 -0.69 4.89 -8.83
N CYS A 99 -0.08 4.91 -10.02
CA CYS A 99 -0.10 3.78 -10.96
C CYS A 99 0.49 2.49 -10.36
N LEU A 100 1.52 2.58 -9.53
CA LEU A 100 2.10 1.42 -8.84
C LEU A 100 1.19 0.87 -7.74
N MET A 101 0.53 1.75 -6.97
CA MET A 101 -0.32 1.34 -5.85
C MET A 101 -1.71 0.88 -6.28
N PHE A 102 -2.24 1.44 -7.37
CA PHE A 102 -3.62 1.27 -7.79
C PHE A 102 -4.02 -0.21 -7.96
N PRO A 103 -3.27 -1.06 -8.71
CA PRO A 103 -3.65 -2.46 -8.92
C PRO A 103 -3.68 -3.28 -7.64
N PHE A 104 -2.76 -3.01 -6.69
CA PHE A 104 -2.73 -3.71 -5.42
C PHE A 104 -3.99 -3.43 -4.59
N HIS A 105 -4.47 -2.18 -4.61
CA HIS A 105 -5.64 -1.79 -3.84
C HIS A 105 -6.96 -2.20 -4.49
N THR A 106 -7.13 -2.00 -5.81
CA THR A 106 -8.40 -2.28 -6.50
C THR A 106 -8.75 -3.76 -6.50
N GLU A 107 -7.78 -4.64 -6.75
CA GLU A 107 -8.01 -6.10 -6.69
C GLU A 107 -8.39 -6.54 -5.28
N ARG A 108 -7.71 -6.00 -4.27
CA ARG A 108 -8.00 -6.31 -2.87
C ARG A 108 -9.39 -5.83 -2.45
N ILE A 109 -9.85 -4.69 -2.96
CA ILE A 109 -11.21 -4.19 -2.72
C ILE A 109 -12.23 -5.06 -3.45
N GLY A 110 -11.94 -5.49 -4.69
CA GLY A 110 -12.81 -6.36 -5.47
C GLY A 110 -13.00 -7.75 -4.86
N ALA A 111 -11.97 -8.27 -4.17
CA ALA A 111 -11.99 -9.59 -3.53
C ALA A 111 -12.63 -9.64 -2.12
N LEU A 112 -13.06 -8.49 -1.58
CA LEU A 112 -13.59 -8.40 -0.22
C LEU A 112 -15.06 -7.98 -0.22
N GLU A 113 -15.80 -8.41 0.80
CA GLU A 113 -17.21 -8.08 1.01
C GLU A 113 -17.48 -7.43 2.37
N GLY A 114 -18.64 -6.78 2.48
CA GLY A 114 -19.14 -6.16 3.71
C GLY A 114 -18.14 -5.15 4.32
N TRP A 115 -17.99 -5.22 5.64
CA TRP A 115 -17.12 -4.31 6.40
C TRP A 115 -15.64 -4.35 5.97
N ARG A 116 -15.18 -5.52 5.52
CA ARG A 116 -13.79 -5.69 5.05
C ARG A 116 -13.54 -4.92 3.76
N LYS A 117 -14.54 -4.84 2.87
CA LYS A 117 -14.50 -4.02 1.65
C LYS A 117 -14.42 -2.53 1.99
N GLY A 118 -15.29 -2.05 2.89
CA GLY A 118 -15.29 -0.67 3.35
C GLY A 118 -13.93 -0.24 3.93
N ARG A 119 -13.34 -1.08 4.80
CA ARG A 119 -11.99 -0.83 5.35
C ARG A 119 -10.89 -0.82 4.29
N ALA A 120 -10.98 -1.69 3.28
CA ALA A 120 -10.01 -1.73 2.19
C ALA A 120 -10.12 -0.49 1.28
N ALA A 121 -11.35 -0.05 0.98
CA ALA A 121 -11.63 1.16 0.23
C ALA A 121 -11.15 2.41 0.98
N TRP A 122 -11.41 2.50 2.29
CA TRP A 122 -10.88 3.58 3.13
C TRP A 122 -9.35 3.65 3.08
N ARG A 123 -8.68 2.51 3.25
CA ARG A 123 -7.20 2.44 3.17
C ARG A 123 -6.66 2.86 1.81
N PHE A 124 -7.42 2.61 0.74
CA PHE A 124 -7.06 3.08 -0.59
C PHE A 124 -7.24 4.59 -0.70
N LEU A 125 -8.34 5.17 -0.21
CA LEU A 125 -8.50 6.64 -0.16
C LEU A 125 -7.40 7.31 0.67
N ALA A 126 -7.10 6.77 1.86
CA ALA A 126 -6.00 7.26 2.69
C ALA A 126 -4.62 7.07 2.04
N ALA A 127 -4.46 6.07 1.15
CA ALA A 127 -3.26 5.94 0.32
C ALA A 127 -3.21 7.05 -0.74
N LEU A 128 -4.30 7.31 -1.45
CA LEU A 128 -4.37 8.36 -2.47
C LEU A 128 -4.09 9.74 -1.87
N VAL A 129 -4.74 10.08 -0.76
CA VAL A 129 -4.47 11.33 -0.02
C VAL A 129 -2.99 11.41 0.37
N GLY A 130 -2.43 10.27 0.82
CA GLY A 130 -1.00 10.15 1.10
C GLY A 130 -0.08 10.42 -0.06
N VAL A 131 -0.33 9.79 -1.20
CA VAL A 131 0.51 9.96 -2.38
C VAL A 131 0.43 11.40 -2.90
N SER A 132 -0.71 12.07 -2.69
CA SER A 132 -0.90 13.47 -3.08
C SER A 132 -0.33 14.49 -2.08
N ALA A 133 0.14 14.07 -0.91
CA ALA A 133 0.63 14.98 0.13
C ALA A 133 1.75 15.92 -0.35
N PRO A 134 2.77 15.50 -1.13
CA PRO A 134 3.79 16.41 -1.61
C PRO A 134 3.23 17.52 -2.51
N ILE A 135 2.30 17.22 -3.42
CA ILE A 135 1.62 18.25 -4.23
C ILE A 135 0.89 19.23 -3.32
N PHE A 136 0.17 18.73 -2.31
CA PHE A 136 -0.56 19.58 -1.37
C PHE A 136 0.39 20.55 -0.65
N VAL A 137 1.54 20.06 -0.19
CA VAL A 137 2.57 20.90 0.45
C VAL A 137 3.10 21.97 -0.50
N ILE A 138 3.47 21.61 -1.73
CA ILE A 138 3.99 22.55 -2.71
C ILE A 138 2.92 23.60 -3.09
N MET A 139 1.66 23.18 -3.25
CA MET A 139 0.53 24.07 -3.51
C MET A 139 0.30 25.04 -2.34
N THR A 140 0.28 24.56 -1.10
CA THR A 140 0.15 25.42 0.08
C THR A 140 1.30 26.42 0.14
N ALA A 141 2.53 25.99 -0.12
CA ALA A 141 3.66 26.89 -0.18
C ALA A 141 3.51 27.95 -1.28
N ALA A 142 3.03 27.58 -2.46
CA ALA A 142 2.74 28.51 -3.54
C ALA A 142 1.66 29.53 -3.16
N PHE A 143 0.57 29.08 -2.54
CA PHE A 143 -0.54 29.95 -2.12
C PHE A 143 -0.14 30.98 -1.05
N ASN A 144 0.92 30.71 -0.28
CA ASN A 144 1.41 31.61 0.76
C ASN A 144 2.68 32.36 0.34
N ASP A 145 3.04 32.35 -0.96
CA ASP A 145 4.25 32.96 -1.51
C ASP A 145 5.56 32.42 -0.89
N TRP A 146 5.52 31.25 -0.25
CA TRP A 146 6.67 30.61 0.40
C TRP A 146 7.70 30.05 -0.57
N LEU A 147 7.42 30.09 -1.88
CA LEU A 147 8.37 29.72 -2.93
C LEU A 147 9.36 30.84 -3.24
N THR A 148 8.99 32.10 -2.97
CA THR A 148 9.80 33.29 -3.26
C THR A 148 10.22 34.00 -1.98
N VAL A 149 9.38 33.98 -0.95
CA VAL A 149 9.64 34.62 0.35
C VAL A 149 9.82 33.54 1.42
N PRO A 150 10.94 33.54 2.16
CA PRO A 150 11.13 32.60 3.25
C PRO A 150 10.00 32.71 4.30
N PRO A 151 9.31 31.61 4.60
CA PRO A 151 8.24 31.62 5.59
C PRO A 151 8.79 31.88 6.99
N PRO A 152 7.99 32.52 7.88
CA PRO A 152 8.31 32.57 9.30
C PRO A 152 8.48 31.15 9.84
N ARG A 153 9.54 30.95 10.64
CA ARG A 153 9.87 29.64 11.23
C ARG A 153 8.68 29.02 11.97
N GLU A 154 7.95 29.82 12.74
CA GLU A 154 6.77 29.39 13.50
C GLU A 154 5.65 28.87 12.61
N ALA A 155 5.39 29.52 11.47
CA ALA A 155 4.38 29.09 10.52
C ALA A 155 4.74 27.73 9.91
N MET A 156 6.02 27.51 9.62
CA MET A 156 6.52 26.24 9.11
C MET A 156 6.45 25.11 10.14
N ILE A 157 6.82 25.36 11.39
CA ILE A 157 6.66 24.39 12.48
C ILE A 157 5.17 24.02 12.64
N LEU A 158 4.28 25.02 12.67
CA LEU A 158 2.85 24.80 12.80
C LEU A 158 2.32 23.96 11.64
N PHE A 159 2.73 24.27 10.41
CA PHE A 159 2.34 23.53 9.22
C PHE A 159 2.83 22.07 9.26
N GLY A 160 4.12 21.85 9.57
CA GLY A 160 4.70 20.52 9.68
C GLY A 160 4.04 19.68 10.77
N ASN A 161 3.78 20.26 11.94
CA ASN A 161 3.07 19.59 13.03
C ASN A 161 1.62 19.30 12.70
N THR A 162 0.93 20.21 11.99
CA THR A 162 -0.45 19.99 11.54
C THR A 162 -0.51 18.81 10.57
N LEU A 163 0.40 18.75 9.60
CA LEU A 163 0.50 17.61 8.68
C LEU A 163 0.78 16.32 9.43
N PHE A 164 1.71 16.33 10.38
CA PHE A 164 2.01 15.17 11.22
C PHE A 164 0.77 14.68 12.00
N ILE A 165 0.07 15.58 12.68
CA ILE A 165 -1.14 15.26 13.47
C ILE A 165 -2.24 14.68 12.57
N VAL A 166 -2.52 15.33 11.43
CA VAL A 166 -3.51 14.85 10.46
C VAL A 166 -3.13 13.46 9.95
N TRP A 167 -1.86 13.24 9.65
CA TRP A 167 -1.38 11.95 9.19
C TRP A 167 -1.55 10.85 10.24
N VAL A 168 -1.13 11.11 11.48
CA VAL A 168 -1.30 10.17 12.60
C VAL A 168 -2.78 9.89 12.87
N ALA A 169 -3.64 10.90 12.77
CA ALA A 169 -5.08 10.75 12.94
C ALA A 169 -5.68 9.84 11.86
N ILE A 170 -5.32 10.04 10.59
CA ILE A 170 -5.83 9.25 9.46
C ILE A 170 -5.32 7.80 9.51
N ASP A 171 -4.05 7.57 9.84
CA ASP A 171 -3.40 6.26 9.72
C ASP A 171 -3.54 5.39 10.98
N TYR A 172 -3.70 5.99 12.17
CA TYR A 172 -3.79 5.27 13.44
C TYR A 172 -5.10 5.51 14.20
N ALA A 173 -5.44 6.76 14.48
CA ALA A 173 -6.60 7.07 15.33
C ALA A 173 -7.91 6.63 14.66
N LEU A 174 -8.06 6.93 13.37
CA LEU A 174 -9.27 6.62 12.64
C LEU A 174 -9.49 5.12 12.44
N PRO A 175 -8.48 4.29 12.08
CA PRO A 175 -8.66 2.83 12.07
C PRO A 175 -9.04 2.24 13.43
N LEU A 176 -8.57 2.83 14.54
CA LEU A 176 -8.99 2.44 15.89
C LEU A 176 -10.44 2.83 16.15
N PHE A 177 -10.83 4.05 15.78
CA PHE A 177 -12.21 4.53 15.87
C PHE A 177 -13.17 3.67 15.03
N LEU A 178 -12.81 3.36 13.78
CA LEU A 178 -13.57 2.47 12.91
C LEU A 178 -13.65 1.04 13.48
N ARG A 179 -12.59 0.57 14.16
CA ARG A 179 -12.61 -0.72 14.85
C ARG A 179 -13.56 -0.69 16.05
N TRP A 180 -13.53 0.37 16.85
CA TRP A 180 -14.42 0.58 17.98
C TRP A 180 -15.89 0.60 17.54
N LEU A 181 -16.20 1.34 16.48
CA LEU A 181 -17.54 1.40 15.89
C LEU A 181 -18.04 0.04 15.37
N ALA A 182 -17.11 -0.83 14.93
CA ALA A 182 -17.45 -2.15 14.41
C ALA A 182 -17.71 -3.22 15.50
N GLY A 183 -17.34 -2.97 16.76
CA GLY A 183 -17.50 -3.92 17.87
C GLY A 183 -16.95 -5.32 17.56
N ASP A 184 -17.74 -6.35 17.86
CA ASP A 184 -17.39 -7.77 17.68
C ASP A 184 -17.20 -8.21 16.23
N ARG A 185 -17.61 -7.38 15.25
CA ARG A 185 -17.42 -7.65 13.82
C ARG A 185 -16.01 -7.30 13.35
N ALA A 186 -15.18 -6.72 14.23
CA ALA A 186 -13.80 -6.37 13.90
C ALA A 186 -12.91 -7.62 13.78
N PRO A 187 -12.13 -7.76 12.69
CA PRO A 187 -11.17 -8.85 12.60
C PRO A 187 -10.09 -8.74 13.68
N THR A 188 -9.72 -9.87 14.27
CA THR A 188 -8.70 -9.99 15.32
C THR A 188 -7.36 -9.40 14.89
N ALA A 189 -6.70 -8.72 15.83
CA ALA A 189 -5.50 -7.91 15.58
C ALA A 189 -4.24 -8.72 15.21
N ASN A 190 -4.21 -10.02 15.55
CA ASN A 190 -3.00 -10.82 15.48
C ASN A 190 -2.77 -11.39 14.08
N ARG A 191 -2.24 -10.57 13.16
CA ARG A 191 -2.01 -10.94 11.76
C ARG A 191 -0.54 -11.23 11.42
N TYR A 192 0.38 -10.77 12.26
CA TYR A 192 1.83 -10.82 12.03
C TYR A 192 2.53 -11.62 13.14
N SER A 193 3.73 -12.15 12.84
CA SER A 193 4.59 -12.72 13.89
C SER A 193 5.20 -11.59 14.72
N ARG A 194 5.61 -11.86 15.98
CA ARG A 194 6.28 -10.87 16.84
C ARG A 194 7.46 -10.17 16.14
N THR A 195 8.28 -10.94 15.41
CA THR A 195 9.40 -10.37 14.64
C THR A 195 8.94 -9.40 13.56
N ALA A 196 7.85 -9.72 12.87
CA ALA A 196 7.26 -8.84 11.84
C ALA A 196 6.62 -7.58 12.47
N GLU A 197 6.03 -7.70 13.66
CA GLU A 197 5.51 -6.54 14.41
C GLU A 197 6.63 -5.58 14.82
N ILE A 198 7.75 -6.11 15.33
CA ILE A 198 8.93 -5.29 15.68
C ILE A 198 9.48 -4.59 14.43
N LEU A 199 9.56 -5.30 13.30
CA LEU A 199 10.04 -4.71 12.05
C LEU A 199 9.10 -3.60 11.54
N ILE A 200 7.79 -3.77 11.68
CA ILE A 200 6.82 -2.72 11.34
C ILE A 200 7.02 -1.51 12.24
N LEU A 201 7.15 -1.71 13.56
CA LEU A 201 7.25 -0.62 14.55
C LEU A 201 8.61 0.10 14.54
N SER A 202 9.66 -0.50 13.98
CA SER A 202 11.02 0.07 14.07
C SER A 202 11.16 1.49 13.50
N PRO A 203 10.53 1.89 12.38
CA PRO A 203 10.64 3.27 11.90
C PRO A 203 9.97 4.28 12.84
N LEU A 204 8.92 3.87 13.57
CA LEU A 204 8.28 4.71 14.58
C LEU A 204 9.17 4.87 15.82
N ILE A 205 9.83 3.81 16.25
CA ILE A 205 10.79 3.88 17.37
C ILE A 205 11.92 4.84 17.02
N VAL A 206 12.47 4.73 15.80
CA VAL A 206 13.49 5.66 15.30
C VAL A 206 12.94 7.09 15.26
N LEU A 207 11.71 7.29 14.79
CA LEU A 207 11.09 8.62 14.75
C LEU A 207 10.96 9.22 16.15
N VAL A 208 10.48 8.45 17.13
CA VAL A 208 10.36 8.90 18.53
C VAL A 208 11.73 9.24 19.11
N ALA A 209 12.76 8.43 18.84
CA ALA A 209 14.12 8.69 19.30
C ALA A 209 14.70 9.97 18.67
N VAL A 210 14.53 10.16 17.36
CA VAL A 210 14.95 11.38 16.65
C VAL A 210 14.19 12.58 17.20
N MET A 211 12.88 12.49 17.37
CA MET A 211 12.06 13.58 17.90
C MET A 211 12.48 13.96 19.32
N ALA A 212 12.64 12.99 20.22
CA ALA A 212 13.07 13.24 21.59
C ALA A 212 14.47 13.88 21.65
N GLY A 213 15.45 13.29 20.98
CA GLY A 213 16.82 13.85 20.95
C GLY A 213 16.88 15.23 20.31
N ASN A 214 16.10 15.45 19.26
CA ASN A 214 16.12 16.72 18.54
C ASN A 214 15.39 17.83 19.30
N LEU A 215 14.27 17.53 19.96
CA LEU A 215 13.58 18.47 20.84
C LEU A 215 14.44 18.86 22.06
N MET A 216 15.17 17.90 22.64
CA MET A 216 16.09 18.18 23.76
C MET A 216 17.24 19.12 23.36
N LEU A 217 17.67 19.07 22.09
CA LEU A 217 18.74 19.91 21.56
C LEU A 217 18.24 21.19 20.87
N GLY A 218 16.92 21.46 20.90
CA GLY A 218 16.31 22.64 20.26
C GLY A 218 16.33 22.61 18.73
N GLY A 219 16.49 21.44 18.11
CA GLY A 219 16.53 21.26 16.66
C GLY A 219 15.17 20.98 16.01
N GLU A 220 15.16 20.93 14.68
CA GLU A 220 13.97 20.69 13.86
C GLU A 220 14.12 19.57 12.82
N LEU A 221 15.16 18.75 12.95
CA LEU A 221 15.40 17.59 12.08
C LEU A 221 14.20 16.64 12.04
N TYR A 222 13.44 16.52 13.13
CA TYR A 222 12.26 15.68 13.15
C TYR A 222 11.23 16.09 12.08
N LEU A 223 11.11 17.39 11.76
CA LEU A 223 10.20 17.93 10.72
C LEU A 223 10.59 17.46 9.31
N VAL A 224 11.86 17.15 9.10
CA VAL A 224 12.41 16.65 7.82
C VAL A 224 12.29 15.13 7.73
N VAL A 225 12.50 14.42 8.83
CA VAL A 225 12.65 12.96 8.81
C VAL A 225 11.33 12.21 9.04
N TRP A 226 10.36 12.82 9.72
CA TRP A 226 9.07 12.17 9.99
C TRP A 226 8.32 11.69 8.74
N PRO A 227 8.28 12.43 7.60
CA PRO A 227 7.53 11.97 6.45
C PRO A 227 8.11 10.65 5.92
N PHE A 228 9.43 10.57 5.76
CA PHE A 228 10.09 9.34 5.34
C PHE A 228 9.82 8.19 6.31
N LEU A 229 9.98 8.39 7.61
CA LEU A 229 9.82 7.31 8.59
C LEU A 229 8.37 6.81 8.72
N LEU A 230 7.37 7.70 8.65
CA LEU A 230 5.96 7.28 8.68
C LEU A 230 5.56 6.54 7.40
N TYR A 231 6.02 7.00 6.24
CA TYR A 231 5.78 6.29 4.98
C TYR A 231 6.57 4.99 4.91
N LEU A 232 7.78 4.92 5.49
CA LEU A 232 8.54 3.68 5.61
C LEU A 232 7.81 2.66 6.50
N HIS A 233 7.33 3.07 7.67
CA HIS A 233 6.48 2.23 8.54
C HIS A 233 5.31 1.62 7.75
N ARG A 234 4.62 2.46 6.96
CA ARG A 234 3.52 2.01 6.10
C ARG A 234 4.00 1.07 4.98
N GLY A 235 5.12 1.39 4.34
CA GLY A 235 5.76 0.60 3.28
C GLY A 235 6.18 -0.80 3.71
N VAL A 236 6.74 -0.94 4.92
CA VAL A 236 7.14 -2.23 5.51
C VAL A 236 5.99 -3.22 5.55
N SER A 237 4.77 -2.74 5.83
CA SER A 237 3.58 -3.61 5.81
C SER A 237 3.29 -4.21 4.43
N TYR A 238 3.59 -3.50 3.34
CA TYR A 238 3.44 -4.03 1.98
C TYR A 238 4.54 -5.04 1.65
N PHE A 239 5.79 -4.75 2.04
CA PHE A 239 6.91 -5.68 1.85
C PHE A 239 6.69 -6.99 2.60
N LEU A 240 6.19 -6.94 3.83
CA LEU A 240 5.86 -8.14 4.61
C LEU A 240 4.76 -8.99 3.98
N VAL A 241 3.80 -8.38 3.27
CA VAL A 241 2.82 -9.12 2.47
C VAL A 241 3.50 -9.84 1.31
N ALA A 242 4.43 -9.18 0.62
CA ALA A 242 5.17 -9.77 -0.50
C ALA A 242 6.09 -10.94 -0.09
N PHE A 243 6.66 -10.88 1.11
CA PHE A 243 7.64 -11.87 1.59
C PHE A 243 7.06 -13.00 2.44
N LYS A 244 5.73 -13.04 2.66
CA LYS A 244 5.13 -14.08 3.49
C LYS A 244 5.35 -15.49 2.87
N PRO A 245 5.98 -16.45 3.58
CA PRO A 245 6.32 -17.76 3.01
C PRO A 245 5.10 -18.56 2.54
N ARG A 246 5.31 -19.40 1.51
CA ARG A 246 4.35 -20.41 1.04
C ARG A 246 3.81 -21.22 2.24
N PRO A 247 2.49 -21.40 2.39
CA PRO A 247 2.00 -22.59 3.08
C PRO A 247 2.51 -23.77 2.25
N GLN A 248 3.40 -24.59 2.81
CA GLN A 248 3.75 -25.86 2.18
C GLN A 248 2.45 -26.66 2.09
N ALA A 249 2.10 -27.10 0.87
CA ALA A 249 1.00 -28.06 0.73
C ALA A 249 1.33 -29.25 1.63
N PRO A 250 0.34 -29.82 2.36
CA PRO A 250 0.59 -31.01 3.17
C PRO A 250 1.24 -32.05 2.26
N THR A 251 2.47 -32.44 2.62
CA THR A 251 3.15 -33.58 2.04
C THR A 251 2.22 -34.75 2.22
N VAL A 252 1.54 -35.16 1.15
CA VAL A 252 0.81 -36.42 1.11
C VAL A 252 1.87 -37.48 1.35
N GLN A 253 1.94 -38.00 2.57
CA GLN A 253 2.78 -39.15 2.87
C GLN A 253 2.31 -40.26 1.94
N PRO A 254 3.20 -40.88 1.15
CA PRO A 254 2.81 -42.05 0.38
C PRO A 254 2.35 -43.10 1.38
N GLU A 255 1.07 -43.45 1.28
CA GLU A 255 0.47 -44.58 1.96
C GLU A 255 1.35 -45.79 1.65
N LYS A 256 2.03 -46.32 2.69
CA LYS A 256 2.83 -47.53 2.56
C LYS A 256 1.85 -48.66 2.27
N ALA A 257 1.90 -49.16 1.04
CA ALA A 257 1.24 -50.41 0.63
C ALA A 257 1.90 -51.61 1.30
#